data_AF-X0UXA6-F1
#
_entry.id   AF-X0UXA6-F1
#
_cell.length_a   1.000
_cell.length_b   1.000
_cell.length_c   1.000
_cell.angle_alpha   90.00
_cell.angle_beta   90.00
_cell.angle_gamma   90.00
#
_symmetry.space_group_name_H-M   'P 1'
#
loop_
_entity.id
_entity.type
_entity.pdbx_description
1 polymer ?
#
loop_
_entity_poly.entity_id
_entity_poly.type
_entity_poly.pdbx_seq_one_letter_code
_entity_poly.pdbx_strand_id
1 'polypeptide(L)'
;PSQARTLSGMGTVDLRGEYGTYSWYSSKPPPAKKHLKADFELVTVEDTDFDSVPDTVRTRLKGSPDVLHLKPGELPGPNDFLMLPLVVHVDPEEDVAWIRIDGSDVLLRQGEWSDWVEVSFDALPWGLMRFAGIVRFYLKQVRPDFQLYASPVNLAPGDPAQPITTPDDFVELLHQKLGNFYTVGMPEETNALKDGLFDDDDYAKQVKLFQEEDSDRLLDLALSRFEPGATTFFYNSDIDLQCHMLWRHGDPRDLDAPRHPAWEKK
;
A
#
# COMPACT_ATOMS: atom_id res chain seq x y z
N PRO A 1 14.91 9.25 -28.68
CA PRO A 1 14.17 9.26 -27.39
C PRO A 1 13.02 10.27 -27.44
N SER A 2 11.88 9.96 -26.84
CA SER A 2 10.77 10.92 -26.71
C SER A 2 11.19 12.09 -25.82
N GLN A 3 10.73 13.31 -26.13
CA GLN A 3 10.86 14.47 -25.23
C GLN A 3 9.66 14.62 -24.28
N ALA A 4 8.70 13.69 -24.35
CA ALA A 4 7.55 13.71 -23.47
C ALA A 4 7.99 13.50 -22.01
N ARG A 5 7.36 14.25 -21.09
CA ARG A 5 7.45 14.02 -19.66
C ARG A 5 6.31 13.08 -19.26
N THR A 6 6.63 11.88 -18.81
CA THR A 6 5.64 10.85 -18.46
C THR A 6 5.93 10.27 -17.08
N LEU A 7 4.87 9.99 -16.33
CA LEU A 7 4.90 9.15 -15.14
C LEU A 7 4.42 7.75 -15.53
N SER A 8 5.03 6.70 -14.97
CA SER A 8 4.64 5.32 -15.21
C SER A 8 3.21 5.07 -14.72
N GLY A 9 2.46 4.26 -15.47
CA GLY A 9 1.03 4.02 -15.22
C GLY A 9 0.76 2.66 -14.57
N MET A 10 -0.35 2.03 -14.99
CA MET A 10 -0.89 0.78 -14.43
C MET A 10 0.09 -0.40 -14.33
N GLY A 11 1.16 -0.42 -15.13
CA GLY A 11 2.17 -1.49 -15.11
C GLY A 11 3.26 -1.33 -14.05
N THR A 12 3.24 -0.26 -13.26
CA THR A 12 4.29 -0.01 -12.25
C THR A 12 4.12 -0.97 -11.08
N VAL A 13 5.15 -1.77 -10.84
CA VAL A 13 5.21 -2.72 -9.74
C VAL A 13 5.61 -2.03 -8.43
N ASP A 14 5.23 -2.64 -7.32
CA ASP A 14 5.74 -2.29 -6.00
C ASP A 14 7.21 -2.74 -5.84
N LEU A 15 7.82 -2.46 -4.68
CA LEU A 15 9.20 -2.81 -4.38
C LEU A 15 9.45 -4.33 -4.39
N ARG A 16 8.40 -5.15 -4.24
CA ARG A 16 8.47 -6.61 -4.33
C ARG A 16 8.52 -7.09 -5.78
N GLY A 17 8.25 -6.22 -6.74
CA GLY A 17 8.06 -6.57 -8.15
C GLY A 17 6.66 -7.10 -8.43
N GLU A 18 5.70 -6.87 -7.53
CA GLU A 18 4.33 -7.35 -7.64
C GLU A 18 3.35 -6.20 -7.97
N TYR A 19 2.11 -6.55 -8.32
CA TYR A 19 1.07 -5.58 -8.69
C TYR A 19 0.22 -5.20 -7.48
N GLY A 20 0.87 -4.65 -6.45
CA GLY A 20 0.19 -4.12 -5.27
C GLY A 20 -0.17 -5.18 -4.24
N THR A 21 0.80 -6.01 -3.83
CA THR A 21 0.60 -6.96 -2.74
C THR A 21 0.75 -6.23 -1.40
N TYR A 22 -0.36 -6.07 -0.69
CA TYR A 22 -0.41 -5.48 0.64
C TYR A 22 -0.09 -6.52 1.72
N SER A 23 0.31 -6.06 2.90
CA SER A 23 0.54 -6.91 4.07
C SER A 23 -0.62 -6.81 5.05
N TRP A 24 -1.08 -7.96 5.55
CA TRP A 24 -2.16 -8.06 6.53
C TRP A 24 -1.69 -8.79 7.77
N TYR A 25 -1.54 -8.06 8.87
CA TYR A 25 -1.20 -8.59 10.18
C TYR A 25 -2.47 -8.73 11.00
N SER A 26 -2.78 -9.93 11.49
CA SER A 26 -3.99 -10.17 12.27
C SER A 26 -3.77 -11.16 13.40
N SER A 27 -4.39 -10.93 14.56
CA SER A 27 -4.44 -11.93 15.64
C SER A 27 -5.47 -13.03 15.39
N LYS A 28 -6.23 -12.92 14.31
CA LYS A 28 -7.27 -13.87 13.91
C LYS A 28 -7.06 -14.32 12.46
N PRO A 29 -7.26 -15.61 12.15
CA PRO A 29 -7.18 -16.07 10.77
C PRO A 29 -8.25 -15.39 9.90
N PRO A 30 -7.93 -15.16 8.62
CA PRO A 30 -8.83 -14.53 7.68
C PRO A 30 -10.03 -15.46 7.40
N PRO A 31 -11.14 -14.93 6.86
CA PRO A 31 -12.24 -15.76 6.38
C PRO A 31 -11.71 -16.85 5.44
N ALA A 32 -12.29 -18.06 5.50
CA ALA A 32 -11.82 -19.22 4.73
C ALA A 32 -11.94 -18.99 3.20
N LYS A 33 -10.95 -18.30 2.63
CA LYS A 33 -10.77 -18.05 1.20
C LYS A 33 -9.59 -18.87 0.71
N LYS A 34 -9.78 -19.54 -0.43
CA LYS A 34 -8.76 -20.44 -0.98
C LYS A 34 -7.49 -19.70 -1.43
N HIS A 35 -7.59 -18.42 -1.80
CA HIS A 35 -6.48 -17.63 -2.32
C HIS A 35 -6.65 -16.17 -1.89
N LEU A 36 -5.92 -15.75 -0.85
CA LEU A 36 -5.79 -14.34 -0.49
C LEU A 36 -4.80 -13.66 -1.42
N LYS A 37 -5.03 -12.40 -1.74
CA LYS A 37 -4.05 -11.56 -2.43
C LYS A 37 -3.07 -10.90 -1.47
N ALA A 38 -3.44 -10.76 -0.21
CA ALA A 38 -2.57 -10.30 0.86
C ALA A 38 -1.35 -11.21 1.06
N ASP A 39 -0.24 -10.59 1.48
CA ASP A 39 0.78 -11.24 2.28
C ASP A 39 0.29 -11.28 3.74
N PHE A 40 -0.46 -12.33 4.07
CA PHE A 40 -1.09 -12.50 5.38
C PHE A 40 -0.13 -13.10 6.40
N GLU A 41 -0.04 -12.49 7.58
CA GLU A 41 0.68 -13.01 8.74
C GLU A 41 -0.24 -13.10 9.96
N LEU A 42 -0.36 -14.31 10.52
CA LEU A 42 -1.02 -14.51 11.80
C LEU A 42 -0.05 -14.10 12.91
N VAL A 43 -0.39 -13.04 13.63
CA VAL A 43 0.43 -12.47 14.71
C VAL A 43 -0.20 -12.76 16.07
N THR A 44 0.58 -12.65 17.14
CA THR A 44 0.09 -12.70 18.51
C THR A 44 0.36 -11.36 19.18
N VAL A 45 -0.58 -10.88 19.98
CA VAL A 45 -0.33 -9.77 20.91
C VAL A 45 0.30 -10.40 22.15
N GLU A 46 1.57 -10.07 22.40
CA GLU A 46 2.40 -10.64 23.46
C GLU A 46 2.56 -9.65 24.60
N ASP A 47 2.65 -10.17 25.83
CA ASP A 47 3.13 -9.42 26.99
C ASP A 47 4.67 -9.54 27.00
N THR A 48 5.36 -8.43 26.73
CA THR A 48 6.83 -8.41 26.62
C THR A 48 7.56 -7.78 27.81
N ASP A 49 6.84 -7.10 28.70
CA ASP A 49 7.37 -6.46 29.90
C ASP A 49 6.94 -7.15 31.21
N PHE A 50 6.17 -8.23 31.09
CA PHE A 50 5.67 -9.09 32.16
C PHE A 50 4.71 -8.39 33.13
N ASP A 51 3.97 -7.39 32.65
CA ASP A 51 2.95 -6.69 33.43
C ASP A 51 1.59 -7.44 33.47
N SER A 52 1.52 -8.61 32.83
CA SER A 52 0.32 -9.46 32.66
C SER A 52 -0.72 -8.92 31.67
N VAL A 53 -0.38 -7.91 30.87
CA VAL A 53 -1.23 -7.32 29.84
C VAL A 53 -0.56 -7.46 28.47
N PRO A 54 -1.07 -8.32 27.58
CA PRO A 54 -0.53 -8.42 26.24
C PRO A 54 -0.80 -7.13 25.44
N ASP A 55 0.27 -6.45 25.04
CA ASP A 55 0.21 -5.13 24.40
C ASP A 55 1.12 -5.01 23.18
N THR A 56 1.99 -5.99 22.91
CA THR A 56 3.07 -5.83 21.93
C THR A 56 2.98 -6.87 20.83
N VAL A 57 2.95 -6.44 19.57
CA VAL A 57 3.05 -7.28 18.38
C VAL A 57 4.42 -7.11 17.74
N ARG A 58 5.14 -8.22 17.54
CA ARG A 58 6.42 -8.25 16.81
C ARG A 58 6.27 -9.02 15.52
N THR A 59 6.51 -8.35 14.40
CA THR A 59 6.39 -8.91 13.06
C THR A 59 7.43 -8.27 12.14
N ARG A 60 7.30 -8.47 10.82
CA ARG A 60 8.23 -7.93 9.83
C ARG A 60 7.49 -7.42 8.60
N LEU A 61 7.99 -6.33 8.03
CA LEU A 61 7.56 -5.85 6.73
C LEU A 61 8.47 -6.43 5.64
N LYS A 62 7.87 -7.05 4.62
CA LYS A 62 8.57 -7.63 3.48
C LYS A 62 8.82 -6.55 2.40
N GLY A 63 10.08 -6.41 1.99
CA GLY A 63 10.57 -5.48 0.96
C GLY A 63 10.94 -6.19 -0.33
N SER A 64 11.99 -5.73 -1.01
CA SER A 64 12.42 -6.32 -2.29
C SER A 64 12.90 -7.76 -2.16
N PRO A 65 12.83 -8.56 -3.25
CA PRO A 65 13.50 -9.86 -3.30
C PRO A 65 15.00 -9.71 -3.07
N ASP A 66 15.57 -10.61 -2.26
CA ASP A 66 17.00 -10.67 -1.98
C ASP A 66 17.73 -11.49 -3.05
N VAL A 67 17.77 -10.93 -4.26
CA VAL A 67 18.34 -11.61 -5.44
C VAL A 67 19.84 -11.88 -5.33
N LEU A 68 20.55 -11.22 -4.41
CA LEU A 68 22.00 -11.37 -4.24
C LEU A 68 22.38 -12.70 -3.59
N HIS A 69 21.47 -13.27 -2.79
CA HIS A 69 21.68 -14.56 -2.15
C HIS A 69 21.16 -15.75 -2.99
N LEU A 70 20.41 -15.47 -4.07
CA LEU A 70 19.90 -16.48 -4.99
C LEU A 70 20.95 -16.91 -6.02
N LYS A 71 20.86 -18.17 -6.48
CA LYS A 71 21.71 -18.60 -7.61
C LYS A 71 21.20 -18.02 -8.93
N PRO A 72 22.08 -17.82 -9.92
CA PRO A 72 21.65 -17.35 -11.24
C PRO A 72 20.56 -18.25 -11.84
N GLY A 73 19.40 -17.66 -12.16
CA GLY A 73 18.25 -18.35 -12.74
C GLY A 73 17.25 -18.94 -11.73
N GLU A 74 17.51 -18.84 -10.42
CA GLU A 74 16.52 -19.13 -9.39
C GLU A 74 15.52 -17.96 -9.26
N LEU A 75 14.24 -18.29 -9.13
CA LEU A 75 13.20 -17.32 -8.80
C LEU A 75 13.08 -17.21 -7.28
N PRO A 76 12.88 -16.01 -6.71
CA PRO A 76 12.72 -15.83 -5.27
C PRO A 76 11.54 -16.65 -4.75
N GLY A 77 11.78 -17.45 -3.72
CA GLY A 77 10.74 -18.10 -2.94
C GLY A 77 10.19 -17.20 -1.84
N PRO A 78 9.22 -17.68 -1.04
CA PRO A 78 8.55 -16.87 -0.01
C PRO A 78 9.47 -16.28 1.08
N ASN A 79 10.66 -16.87 1.26
CA ASN A 79 11.63 -16.48 2.28
C ASN A 79 12.81 -15.66 1.73
N ASP A 80 12.86 -15.43 0.42
CA ASP A 80 13.99 -14.80 -0.27
C ASP A 80 13.74 -13.30 -0.49
N PHE A 81 13.29 -12.63 0.56
CA PHE A 81 12.96 -11.20 0.57
C PHE A 81 13.69 -10.50 1.71
N LEU A 82 14.08 -9.26 1.48
CA LEU A 82 14.57 -8.39 2.54
C LEU A 82 13.43 -8.05 3.49
N MET A 83 13.71 -8.05 4.79
CA MET A 83 12.71 -7.87 5.84
C MET A 83 13.13 -6.74 6.78
N LEU A 84 12.19 -5.87 7.14
CA LEU A 84 12.37 -4.88 8.19
C LEU A 84 11.60 -5.30 9.44
N PRO A 85 12.21 -5.24 10.65
CA PRO A 85 11.47 -5.42 11.89
C PRO A 85 10.35 -4.39 12.02
N LEU A 86 9.15 -4.87 12.33
CA LEU A 86 7.98 -4.06 12.61
C LEU A 86 7.48 -4.39 14.01
N VAL A 87 7.42 -3.39 14.87
CA VAL A 87 6.92 -3.52 16.25
C VAL A 87 5.71 -2.62 16.42
N VAL A 88 4.64 -3.17 16.96
CA VAL A 88 3.41 -2.41 17.25
C VAL A 88 3.11 -2.55 18.73
N HIS A 89 3.03 -1.43 19.42
CA HIS A 89 2.56 -1.36 20.81
C HIS A 89 1.11 -0.88 20.80
N VAL A 90 0.22 -1.67 21.37
CA VAL A 90 -1.22 -1.43 21.43
C VAL A 90 -1.53 -0.86 22.82
N ASP A 91 -2.26 0.24 22.88
CA ASP A 91 -2.66 0.80 24.16
C ASP A 91 -3.68 -0.14 24.85
N PRO A 92 -3.51 -0.46 26.15
CA PRO A 92 -4.37 -1.41 26.84
C PRO A 92 -5.79 -0.88 27.10
N GLU A 93 -5.99 0.44 27.13
CA GLU A 93 -7.26 1.08 27.46
C GLU A 93 -7.91 1.76 26.24
N GLU A 94 -7.11 2.43 25.41
CA GLU A 94 -7.55 3.22 24.27
C GLU A 94 -7.38 2.45 22.95
N ASP A 95 -8.24 2.69 21.96
CA ASP A 95 -8.15 2.02 20.65
C ASP A 95 -7.06 2.69 19.78
N VAL A 96 -5.82 2.64 20.27
CA VAL A 96 -4.63 3.30 19.70
C VAL A 96 -3.49 2.29 19.59
N ALA A 97 -2.66 2.44 18.56
CA ALA A 97 -1.40 1.70 18.45
C ALA A 97 -0.24 2.60 18.01
N TRP A 98 0.93 2.35 18.60
CA TRP A 98 2.21 2.93 18.24
C TRP A 98 3.02 1.93 17.40
N ILE A 99 3.18 2.25 16.12
CA ILE A 99 3.86 1.45 15.10
C ILE A 99 5.29 1.97 14.96
N ARG A 100 6.26 1.06 15.00
CA ARG A 100 7.69 1.35 14.94
C ARG A 100 8.33 0.54 13.82
N ILE A 101 8.93 1.22 12.85
CA ILE A 101 9.59 0.60 11.70
C ILE A 101 10.71 1.50 11.19
N ASP A 102 11.89 0.92 10.92
CA ASP A 102 13.04 1.63 10.33
C ASP A 102 13.37 2.99 10.99
N GLY A 103 13.30 3.05 12.33
CA GLY A 103 13.55 4.28 13.09
C GLY A 103 12.42 5.33 13.04
N SER A 104 11.33 5.05 12.31
CA SER A 104 10.10 5.85 12.29
C SER A 104 9.11 5.38 13.36
N ASP A 105 8.38 6.34 13.92
CA ASP A 105 7.37 6.15 14.96
C ASP A 105 6.04 6.76 14.49
N VAL A 106 4.98 5.94 14.42
CA VAL A 106 3.65 6.35 13.96
C VAL A 106 2.62 5.99 15.01
N LEU A 107 1.79 6.95 15.41
CA LEU A 107 0.69 6.72 16.35
C LEU A 107 -0.64 6.80 15.58
N LEU A 108 -1.43 5.73 15.62
CA LEU A 108 -2.72 5.65 14.93
C LEU A 108 -3.83 5.28 15.90
N ARG A 109 -5.01 5.90 15.72
CA ARG A 109 -6.27 5.40 16.26
C ARG A 109 -6.86 4.33 15.35
N GLN A 110 -7.71 3.47 15.90
CA GLN A 110 -8.48 2.54 15.09
C GLN A 110 -9.28 3.28 14.01
N GLY A 111 -9.18 2.82 12.77
CA GLY A 111 -9.78 3.43 11.59
C GLY A 111 -9.00 4.62 11.01
N GLU A 112 -7.77 4.84 11.47
CA GLU A 112 -6.87 5.90 10.99
C GLU A 112 -5.80 5.36 10.04
N TRP A 113 -5.47 6.16 9.03
CA TRP A 113 -4.36 5.95 8.11
C TRP A 113 -3.16 6.76 8.56
N SER A 114 -1.95 6.21 8.40
CA SER A 114 -0.72 6.98 8.54
C SER A 114 -0.47 7.87 7.33
N ASP A 115 0.33 8.90 7.53
CA ASP A 115 1.11 9.51 6.45
C ASP A 115 2.08 8.50 5.83
N TRP A 116 2.76 8.90 4.76
CA TRP A 116 3.82 8.07 4.17
C TRP A 116 4.97 7.85 5.16
N VAL A 117 5.30 6.58 5.39
CA VAL A 117 6.47 6.16 6.14
C VAL A 117 7.54 5.70 5.16
N GLU A 118 8.70 6.35 5.21
CA GLU A 118 9.86 5.95 4.42
C GLU A 118 10.53 4.74 5.06
N VAL A 119 10.89 3.76 4.24
CA VAL A 119 11.54 2.52 4.66
C VAL A 119 12.70 2.21 3.73
N SER A 120 13.79 1.67 4.28
CA SER A 120 14.99 1.34 3.52
C SER A 120 15.44 -0.08 3.80
N PHE A 121 15.49 -0.90 2.74
CA PHE A 121 15.93 -2.28 2.83
C PHE A 121 17.38 -2.40 2.39
N ASP A 122 18.26 -2.78 3.32
CA ASP A 122 19.68 -2.98 3.03
C ASP A 122 19.93 -4.39 2.47
N ALA A 123 20.29 -4.48 1.20
CA ALA A 123 20.66 -5.74 0.54
C ALA A 123 22.12 -6.15 0.83
N LEU A 124 22.97 -5.18 1.20
CA LEU A 124 24.36 -5.40 1.59
C LEU A 124 24.69 -4.68 2.90
N PRO A 125 25.64 -5.19 3.71
CA PRO A 125 26.05 -4.55 4.95
C PRO A 125 26.50 -3.10 4.76
N TRP A 126 26.34 -2.30 5.82
CA TRP A 126 26.72 -0.88 5.87
C TRP A 126 26.03 0.00 4.81
N GLY A 127 24.87 -0.43 4.30
CA GLY A 127 24.09 0.36 3.34
C GLY A 127 24.74 0.47 1.95
N LEU A 128 25.61 -0.48 1.57
CA LEU A 128 26.27 -0.49 0.26
C LEU A 128 25.30 -0.66 -0.91
N MET A 129 24.14 -1.29 -0.66
CA MET A 129 23.05 -1.40 -1.62
C MET A 129 21.75 -1.33 -0.82
N ARG A 130 20.96 -0.29 -1.08
CA ARG A 130 19.72 0.02 -0.36
C ARG A 130 18.59 0.14 -1.35
N PHE A 131 17.42 -0.34 -0.96
CA PHE A 131 16.19 -0.21 -1.72
C PHE A 131 15.22 0.65 -0.91
N ALA A 132 15.04 1.89 -1.34
CA ALA A 132 14.12 2.83 -0.70
C ALA A 132 12.68 2.58 -1.15
N GLY A 133 11.77 2.60 -0.17
CA GLY A 133 10.34 2.49 -0.41
C GLY A 133 9.55 3.39 0.52
N ILE A 134 8.26 3.51 0.22
CA ILE A 134 7.29 4.20 1.06
C ILE A 134 6.09 3.30 1.32
N VAL A 135 5.56 3.36 2.53
CA VAL A 135 4.43 2.52 2.96
C VAL A 135 3.47 3.35 3.81
N ARG A 136 2.17 3.05 3.71
CA ARG A 136 1.13 3.56 4.60
C ARG A 136 0.58 2.43 5.45
N PHE A 137 0.25 2.75 6.69
CA PHE A 137 -0.39 1.85 7.63
C PHE A 137 -1.85 2.26 7.85
N TYR A 138 -2.72 1.27 8.01
CA TYR A 138 -4.11 1.47 8.41
C TYR A 138 -4.45 0.56 9.57
N LEU A 139 -4.76 1.15 10.72
CA LEU A 139 -5.12 0.41 11.92
C LEU A 139 -6.59 0.00 11.84
N LYS A 140 -6.89 -1.11 11.19
CA LYS A 140 -8.28 -1.56 10.98
C LYS A 140 -8.99 -1.86 12.29
N GLN A 141 -8.33 -2.58 13.20
CA GLN A 141 -8.94 -2.98 14.47
C GLN A 141 -7.87 -3.17 15.55
N VAL A 142 -8.13 -2.66 16.75
CA VAL A 142 -7.30 -2.88 17.93
C VAL A 142 -7.84 -4.05 18.76
N ARG A 143 -9.16 -4.04 19.03
CA ARG A 143 -9.88 -5.05 19.82
C ARG A 143 -11.22 -5.43 19.16
N PRO A 144 -11.74 -6.64 19.40
CA PRO A 144 -11.16 -7.72 20.21
C PRO A 144 -10.03 -8.48 19.52
N ASP A 145 -9.96 -8.41 18.19
CA ASP A 145 -8.88 -9.00 17.38
C ASP A 145 -8.03 -7.89 16.77
N PHE A 146 -6.72 -7.92 16.96
CA PHE A 146 -5.82 -6.95 16.34
C PHE A 146 -5.77 -7.17 14.83
N GLN A 147 -5.89 -6.09 14.05
CA GLN A 147 -5.77 -6.07 12.60
C GLN A 147 -5.07 -4.78 12.14
N LEU A 148 -3.93 -4.96 11.48
CA LEU A 148 -3.16 -3.89 10.87
C LEU A 148 -2.96 -4.19 9.38
N TYR A 149 -3.27 -3.21 8.56
CA TYR A 149 -2.96 -3.21 7.14
C TYR A 149 -1.69 -2.38 6.92
N ALA A 150 -0.79 -2.88 6.06
CA ALA A 150 0.28 -2.09 5.48
C ALA A 150 0.15 -2.13 3.96
N SER A 151 0.24 -0.96 3.33
CA SER A 151 0.15 -0.85 1.88
C SER A 151 1.27 -1.63 1.19
N PRO A 152 1.12 -1.92 -0.12
CA PRO A 152 2.28 -2.32 -0.90
C PRO A 152 3.41 -1.32 -0.67
N VAL A 153 4.64 -1.83 -0.55
CA VAL A 153 5.80 -0.96 -0.41
C VAL A 153 6.03 -0.30 -1.77
N ASN A 154 5.62 0.95 -1.90
CA ASN A 154 5.79 1.72 -3.13
C ASN A 154 7.28 2.07 -3.30
N LEU A 155 7.69 2.33 -4.55
CA LEU A 155 9.01 2.84 -4.83
C LEU A 155 9.09 4.26 -4.27
N ALA A 156 10.14 4.60 -3.53
CA ALA A 156 10.27 5.96 -3.00
C ALA A 156 10.48 6.95 -4.17
N PRO A 157 9.61 7.97 -4.39
CA PRO A 157 9.82 8.94 -5.46
C PRO A 157 11.12 9.73 -5.33
N GLY A 158 11.64 9.89 -4.09
CA GLY A 158 12.90 10.56 -3.82
C GLY A 158 14.16 9.75 -4.18
N ASP A 159 14.06 8.42 -4.25
CA ASP A 159 15.15 7.51 -4.61
C ASP A 159 14.57 6.20 -5.18
N PRO A 160 13.96 6.23 -6.38
CA PRO A 160 13.22 5.09 -6.87
C PRO A 160 14.19 3.99 -7.34
N ALA A 161 13.96 2.76 -6.87
CA ALA A 161 14.80 1.60 -7.21
C ALA A 161 14.80 1.24 -8.71
N GLN A 162 13.85 1.80 -9.49
CA GLN A 162 13.77 1.68 -10.93
C GLN A 162 13.15 2.96 -11.53
N PRO A 163 13.43 3.30 -12.81
CA PRO A 163 12.83 4.47 -13.44
C PRO A 163 11.29 4.40 -13.47
N ILE A 164 10.65 5.37 -12.83
CA ILE A 164 9.19 5.56 -12.86
C ILE A 164 8.76 6.77 -13.70
N THR A 165 9.71 7.53 -14.22
CA THR A 165 9.41 8.65 -15.12
C THR A 165 10.26 8.60 -16.38
N THR A 166 9.82 9.32 -17.40
CA THR A 166 10.67 9.67 -18.55
C THR A 166 10.58 11.18 -18.76
N PRO A 167 11.69 11.91 -18.87
CA PRO A 167 13.04 11.47 -18.47
C PRO A 167 13.12 11.06 -16.99
N ASP A 168 14.17 10.33 -16.61
CA ASP A 168 14.31 9.73 -15.27
C ASP A 168 14.36 10.79 -14.15
N ASP A 169 14.91 11.97 -14.44
CA ASP A 169 14.99 13.12 -13.53
C ASP A 169 13.63 13.84 -13.32
N PHE A 170 12.61 13.48 -14.10
CA PHE A 170 11.29 14.11 -13.97
C PHE A 170 10.63 13.82 -12.61
N VAL A 171 10.94 12.66 -12.00
CA VAL A 171 10.45 12.28 -10.67
C VAL A 171 10.91 13.27 -9.59
N GLU A 172 12.09 13.86 -9.72
CA GLU A 172 12.61 14.84 -8.75
C GLU A 172 11.69 16.06 -8.65
N LEU A 173 11.18 16.54 -9.79
CA LEU A 173 10.22 17.65 -9.83
C LEU A 173 8.88 17.25 -9.23
N LEU A 174 8.40 16.03 -9.48
CA LEU A 174 7.16 15.53 -8.90
C LEU A 174 7.28 15.43 -7.38
N HIS A 175 8.35 14.79 -6.90
CA HIS A 175 8.64 14.64 -5.47
C HIS A 175 8.80 16.00 -4.77
N GLN A 176 9.49 16.96 -5.40
CA GLN A 176 9.63 18.31 -4.84
C GLN A 176 8.28 19.04 -4.69
N LYS A 177 7.32 18.78 -5.59
CA LYS A 177 6.02 19.47 -5.60
C LYS A 177 4.95 18.76 -4.79
N LEU A 178 5.01 17.44 -4.72
CA LEU A 178 3.96 16.60 -4.17
C LEU A 178 4.37 15.93 -2.85
N GLY A 179 5.67 15.81 -2.58
CA GLY A 179 6.17 14.92 -1.55
C GLY A 179 6.07 13.47 -2.01
N ASN A 180 5.94 12.55 -1.05
CA ASN A 180 5.70 11.14 -1.33
C ASN A 180 4.29 10.92 -1.89
N PHE A 181 4.17 10.09 -2.92
CA PHE A 181 2.94 9.80 -3.64
C PHE A 181 2.90 8.33 -4.08
N TYR A 182 1.72 7.78 -4.36
CA TYR A 182 1.60 6.39 -4.84
C TYR A 182 2.35 6.20 -6.17
N THR A 183 3.26 5.25 -6.20
CA THR A 183 3.99 4.86 -7.43
C THR A 183 3.47 3.56 -8.03
N VAL A 184 2.76 2.74 -7.25
CA VAL A 184 2.16 1.50 -7.75
C VAL A 184 1.08 1.82 -8.79
N GLY A 185 0.98 1.00 -9.82
CA GLY A 185 0.13 1.30 -10.97
C GLY A 185 -1.38 1.32 -10.68
N MET A 186 -1.82 0.66 -9.62
CA MET A 186 -3.22 0.64 -9.17
C MET A 186 -3.26 0.84 -7.65
N PRO A 187 -3.37 2.10 -7.19
CA PRO A 187 -3.33 2.42 -5.76
C PRO A 187 -4.63 2.07 -5.03
N GLU A 188 -5.77 1.96 -5.72
CA GLU A 188 -7.06 1.67 -5.11
C GLU A 188 -7.11 0.22 -4.58
N GLU A 189 -7.45 0.06 -3.30
CA GLU A 189 -7.31 -1.21 -2.57
C GLU A 189 -8.43 -2.22 -2.83
N THR A 190 -8.59 -2.59 -4.10
CA THR A 190 -9.59 -3.58 -4.51
C THR A 190 -9.29 -4.96 -3.96
N ASN A 191 -8.02 -5.28 -3.70
CA ASN A 191 -7.60 -6.57 -3.17
C ASN A 191 -7.95 -6.71 -1.69
N ALA A 192 -7.68 -5.70 -0.86
CA ALA A 192 -8.10 -5.69 0.55
C ALA A 192 -9.63 -5.82 0.70
N LEU A 193 -10.39 -5.15 -0.18
CA LEU A 193 -11.86 -5.29 -0.25
C LEU A 193 -12.30 -6.69 -0.68
N LYS A 194 -11.67 -7.27 -1.71
CA LYS A 194 -11.98 -8.63 -2.19
C LYS A 194 -11.63 -9.69 -1.16
N ASP A 195 -10.55 -9.50 -0.40
CA ASP A 195 -10.08 -10.40 0.64
C ASP A 195 -10.92 -10.28 1.92
N GLY A 196 -11.64 -9.16 2.08
CA GLY A 196 -12.58 -8.93 3.18
C GLY A 196 -11.90 -8.37 4.42
N LEU A 197 -10.68 -7.84 4.28
CA LEU A 197 -10.04 -6.99 5.29
C LEU A 197 -10.73 -5.63 5.33
N PHE A 198 -11.01 -5.06 4.15
CA PHE A 198 -11.77 -3.82 4.02
C PHE A 198 -13.24 -4.10 3.81
N ASP A 199 -14.07 -3.33 4.50
CA ASP A 199 -15.47 -3.12 4.16
C ASP A 199 -15.62 -1.98 3.12
N ASP A 200 -16.87 -1.66 2.76
CA ASP A 200 -17.15 -0.59 1.80
C ASP A 200 -16.70 0.79 2.28
N ASP A 201 -16.79 1.04 3.59
CA ASP A 201 -16.41 2.34 4.17
C ASP A 201 -14.89 2.48 4.22
N ASP A 202 -14.16 1.43 4.59
CA ASP A 202 -12.70 1.40 4.52
C ASP A 202 -12.21 1.65 3.10
N TYR A 203 -12.81 0.95 2.12
CA TYR A 203 -12.45 1.10 0.71
C TYR A 203 -12.74 2.52 0.21
N ALA A 204 -13.91 3.07 0.52
CA ALA A 204 -14.25 4.44 0.14
C ALA A 204 -13.30 5.46 0.77
N LYS A 205 -12.91 5.28 2.03
CA LYS A 205 -11.89 6.12 2.68
C LYS A 205 -10.54 6.02 2.00
N GLN A 206 -10.10 4.82 1.62
CA GLN A 206 -8.81 4.62 0.96
C GLN A 206 -8.80 5.23 -0.45
N VAL A 207 -9.87 5.05 -1.22
CA VAL A 207 -10.02 5.68 -2.54
C VAL A 207 -10.00 7.20 -2.41
N LYS A 208 -10.74 7.74 -1.43
CA LYS A 208 -10.75 9.18 -1.15
C LYS A 208 -9.36 9.70 -0.77
N LEU A 209 -8.65 8.97 0.08
CA LEU A 209 -7.27 9.28 0.48
C LEU A 209 -6.36 9.38 -0.76
N PHE A 210 -6.43 8.42 -1.68
CA PHE A 210 -5.68 8.46 -2.94
C PHE A 210 -6.11 9.64 -3.84
N GLN A 211 -7.41 9.92 -3.96
CA GLN A 211 -7.90 11.03 -4.78
C GLN A 211 -7.37 12.38 -4.27
N GLU A 212 -7.51 12.64 -2.97
CA GLU A 212 -7.15 13.91 -2.34
C GLU A 212 -5.62 14.11 -2.23
N GLU A 213 -4.89 13.06 -1.83
CA GLU A 213 -3.45 13.17 -1.57
C GLU A 213 -2.58 13.03 -2.82
N ASP A 214 -3.10 12.46 -3.91
CA ASP A 214 -2.31 12.12 -5.08
C ASP A 214 -2.97 12.54 -6.40
N SER A 215 -4.12 11.96 -6.76
CA SER A 215 -4.71 12.12 -8.10
C SER A 215 -5.01 13.58 -8.44
N ASP A 216 -5.71 14.29 -7.54
CA ASP A 216 -6.09 15.69 -7.74
C ASP A 216 -4.85 16.60 -7.79
N ARG A 217 -3.88 16.35 -6.91
CA ARG A 217 -2.63 17.13 -6.84
C ARG A 217 -1.74 16.90 -8.07
N LEU A 218 -1.70 15.69 -8.60
CA LEU A 218 -1.03 15.35 -9.86
C LEU A 218 -1.71 16.03 -11.05
N LEU A 219 -3.04 16.02 -11.10
CA LEU A 219 -3.81 16.69 -12.14
C LEU A 219 -3.59 18.21 -12.09
N ASP A 220 -3.67 18.82 -10.91
CA ASP A 220 -3.39 20.24 -10.70
C ASP A 220 -1.98 20.61 -11.15
N LEU A 221 -0.98 19.80 -10.80
CA LEU A 221 0.39 20.00 -11.25
C LEU A 221 0.51 19.90 -12.77
N ALA A 222 -0.15 18.93 -13.40
CA ALA A 222 -0.15 18.78 -14.85
C ALA A 222 -0.79 19.98 -15.55
N LEU A 223 -1.95 20.44 -15.06
CA LEU A 223 -2.68 21.58 -15.60
C LEU A 223 -1.94 22.91 -15.37
N SER A 224 -1.28 23.09 -14.22
CA SER A 224 -0.48 24.29 -13.92
C SER A 224 0.71 24.49 -14.86
N ARG A 225 1.12 23.43 -15.57
CA ARG A 225 2.23 23.40 -16.52
C ARG A 225 1.76 23.33 -17.97
N PHE A 226 0.46 23.44 -18.20
CA PHE A 226 -0.12 23.40 -19.53
C PHE A 226 0.10 24.73 -20.25
N GLU A 227 0.83 24.68 -21.35
CA GLU A 227 1.18 25.86 -22.16
C GLU A 227 0.60 25.75 -23.58
N PRO A 228 0.36 26.87 -24.29
CA PRO A 228 -0.09 26.85 -25.67
C PRO A 228 0.80 25.97 -26.57
N GLY A 229 0.19 24.96 -27.21
CA GLY A 229 0.89 23.99 -28.05
C GLY A 229 1.37 22.73 -27.33
N ALA A 230 1.21 22.64 -26.02
CA ALA A 230 1.42 21.41 -25.26
C ALA A 230 0.24 20.44 -25.40
N THR A 231 0.52 19.15 -25.27
CA THR A 231 -0.49 18.09 -25.11
C THR A 231 -0.29 17.46 -23.74
N THR A 232 -1.33 17.45 -22.93
CA THR A 232 -1.35 16.71 -21.65
C THR A 232 -2.32 15.54 -21.79
N PHE A 233 -1.85 14.34 -21.46
CA PHE A 233 -2.67 13.16 -21.30
C PHE A 233 -2.65 12.77 -19.83
N PHE A 234 -3.83 12.63 -19.24
CA PHE A 234 -4.00 12.21 -17.85
C PHE A 234 -5.10 11.15 -17.81
N TYR A 235 -4.90 10.09 -17.04
CA TYR A 235 -5.82 8.96 -16.93
C TYR A 235 -6.21 8.73 -15.47
N ASN A 236 -7.51 8.80 -15.19
CA ASN A 236 -8.08 8.52 -13.87
C ASN A 236 -8.62 7.08 -13.88
N SER A 237 -7.95 6.16 -13.18
CA SER A 237 -8.35 4.76 -13.04
C SER A 237 -9.52 4.53 -12.07
N ASP A 238 -9.68 5.47 -11.13
CA ASP A 238 -10.55 5.33 -9.97
C ASP A 238 -12.02 5.08 -10.31
N ILE A 239 -12.58 5.79 -11.30
CA ILE A 239 -13.99 5.65 -11.70
C ILE A 239 -14.26 4.24 -12.23
N ASP A 240 -13.37 3.71 -13.06
CA ASP A 240 -13.50 2.37 -13.65
C ASP A 240 -13.44 1.29 -12.55
N LEU A 241 -12.45 1.38 -11.67
CA LEU A 241 -12.26 0.44 -10.57
C LEU A 241 -13.40 0.50 -9.56
N GLN A 242 -13.87 1.70 -9.19
CA GLN A 242 -15.03 1.87 -8.32
C GLN A 242 -16.29 1.27 -8.92
N CYS A 243 -16.54 1.46 -10.23
CA CYS A 243 -17.63 0.78 -10.93
C CYS A 243 -17.49 -0.74 -10.80
N HIS A 244 -16.31 -1.30 -11.09
CA HIS A 244 -16.05 -2.74 -10.98
C HIS A 244 -16.32 -3.29 -9.58
N MET A 245 -15.97 -2.54 -8.53
CA MET A 245 -16.11 -2.98 -7.16
C MET A 245 -17.54 -2.79 -6.63
N LEU A 246 -18.14 -1.63 -6.84
CA LEU A 246 -19.35 -1.20 -6.15
C LEU A 246 -20.65 -1.58 -6.88
N TRP A 247 -20.60 -2.00 -8.16
CA TRP A 247 -21.81 -2.45 -8.88
C TRP A 247 -22.51 -3.65 -8.22
N ARG A 248 -21.82 -4.38 -7.34
CA ARG A 248 -22.42 -5.44 -6.51
C ARG A 248 -23.57 -4.96 -5.63
N HIS A 249 -23.62 -3.66 -5.33
CA HIS A 249 -24.65 -3.04 -4.50
C HIS A 249 -25.97 -2.77 -5.25
N GLY A 250 -26.02 -3.03 -6.57
CA GLY A 250 -27.18 -2.75 -7.41
C GLY A 250 -27.19 -1.32 -7.96
N ASP A 251 -28.23 -0.94 -8.68
CA ASP A 251 -28.39 0.43 -9.17
C ASP A 251 -28.85 1.32 -8.00
N PRO A 252 -28.10 2.37 -7.61
CA PRO A 252 -28.55 3.25 -6.54
C PRO A 252 -29.83 4.04 -6.89
N ARG A 253 -30.21 4.11 -8.18
CA ARG A 253 -31.47 4.73 -8.64
C ARG A 253 -32.66 3.78 -8.62
N ASP A 254 -32.41 2.48 -8.57
CA ASP A 254 -33.44 1.44 -8.53
C ASP A 254 -32.98 0.31 -7.60
N LEU A 255 -33.38 0.39 -6.33
CA LEU A 255 -33.03 -0.58 -5.30
C LEU A 255 -33.59 -1.99 -5.59
N ASP A 256 -34.61 -2.09 -6.43
CA ASP A 256 -35.21 -3.36 -6.87
C ASP A 256 -34.52 -3.92 -8.12
N ALA A 257 -33.58 -3.17 -8.71
CA ALA A 257 -32.82 -3.65 -9.85
C ALA A 257 -32.07 -4.95 -9.47
N PRO A 258 -32.10 -5.97 -10.35
CA PRO A 258 -31.37 -7.20 -10.09
C PRO A 258 -29.88 -6.88 -9.89
N ARG A 259 -29.27 -7.48 -8.88
CA ARG A 259 -27.82 -7.39 -8.68
C ARG A 259 -27.11 -7.84 -9.96
N HIS A 260 -25.98 -7.21 -10.26
CA HIS A 260 -25.24 -7.51 -11.49
C HIS A 260 -25.00 -9.03 -11.63
N PRO A 261 -25.17 -9.64 -12.81
CA PRO A 261 -25.05 -11.09 -13.00
C PRO A 261 -23.69 -11.68 -12.60
N ALA A 262 -22.65 -10.85 -12.50
CA ALA A 262 -21.33 -11.25 -11.99
C ALA A 262 -21.32 -11.52 -10.46
N TRP A 263 -22.37 -11.14 -9.73
CA TRP A 263 -22.51 -11.37 -8.29
C TRP A 263 -22.92 -12.81 -7.95
N GLU A 264 -23.80 -13.42 -8.73
CA GLU A 264 -24.31 -14.78 -8.47
C GLU A 264 -23.31 -15.89 -8.87
N LYS A 265 -22.19 -15.53 -9.49
CA LYS A 265 -21.12 -16.45 -9.88
C LYS A 265 -19.90 -16.30 -8.97
N LYS A 266 -20.01 -16.70 -7.71
CA LYS A 266 -18.85 -17.03 -6.86
C LYS A 266 -19.12 -18.27 -6.01
#